data_AF-A0A1C3PH94-F1
#
_entry.id   AF-A0A1C3PH94-F1
#
_cell.length_a   1.000
_cell.length_b   1.000
_cell.length_c   1.000
_cell.angle_alpha   90.00
_cell.angle_beta   90.00
_cell.angle_gamma   90.00
#
_symmetry.space_group_name_H-M   'P 1'
#
loop_
_entity.id
_entity.type
_entity.pdbx_description
1 polymer ?
#
loop_
_entity_poly.entity_id
_entity_poly.type
_entity_poly.pdbx_seq_one_letter_code
_entity_poly.pdbx_strand_id
1 'polypeptide(L)'
;MEIDEHHQHKDVYTHTLTVLRQAIALEDPPPDGGPDEVLRWAALLHDIGKPRTRRHAPGGGVSFHHHEVVGRDMTRRRLAALRFPKDVADAITLLVFLHLRFHGYGRGEWTDAAVRRYIHDAGPQLSRLHKLVRSDCTTRNRRKAETLAATYDALEERIARLSEQEEIAAIRPELSGDDIMALLGLTPGRLVGQARAHMLDFRFEAGLVGREAAEAELFRWARANNVPIPGEIPGEIPGEHLDSGLPADSTVRSRISPGGG
;
A
#
# COMPACT_ATOMS: atom_id res chain seq x y z
N MET A 1 -16.89 9.16 4.60
CA MET A 1 -16.92 10.41 5.41
C MET A 1 -16.77 10.00 6.86
N GLU A 2 -15.59 10.17 7.45
CA GLU A 2 -15.50 10.17 8.92
C GLU A 2 -15.75 11.60 9.36
N ILE A 3 -17.02 11.88 9.64
CA ILE A 3 -17.40 13.05 10.42
C ILE A 3 -17.04 12.68 11.85
N ASP A 4 -16.13 13.43 12.46
CA ASP A 4 -15.92 13.39 13.90
C ASP A 4 -17.25 13.82 14.57
N GLU A 5 -18.04 12.85 15.00
CA GLU A 5 -19.29 13.07 15.74
C GLU A 5 -19.05 13.81 17.06
N HIS A 6 -17.80 13.95 17.49
CA HIS A 6 -17.43 14.80 18.60
C HIS A 6 -16.88 16.13 18.09
N HIS A 7 -17.78 17.10 17.96
CA HIS A 7 -17.47 18.53 18.09
C HIS A 7 -16.85 18.91 19.47
N GLN A 8 -16.33 17.93 20.22
CA GLN A 8 -15.40 18.11 21.31
C GLN A 8 -14.02 17.75 20.76
N HIS A 9 -13.24 18.76 20.39
CA HIS A 9 -11.80 18.58 20.22
C HIS A 9 -11.24 17.92 21.49
N LYS A 10 -11.08 16.59 21.49
CA LYS A 10 -10.19 15.95 22.45
C LYS A 10 -8.84 16.58 22.22
N ASP A 11 -8.30 17.22 23.25
CA ASP A 11 -6.96 17.79 23.21
C ASP A 11 -5.99 16.71 22.70
N VAL A 12 -5.35 16.99 21.56
CA VAL A 12 -4.42 16.05 20.90
C VAL A 12 -3.34 15.62 21.89
N TYR A 13 -2.88 16.53 22.74
CA TYR A 13 -1.89 16.20 23.76
C TYR A 13 -2.41 15.18 24.77
N THR A 14 -3.59 15.42 25.35
CA THR A 14 -4.23 14.48 26.29
C THR A 14 -4.54 13.11 25.64
N HIS A 15 -4.96 13.10 24.37
CA HIS A 15 -5.14 11.88 23.58
C HIS A 15 -3.82 11.11 23.47
N THR A 16 -2.77 11.75 22.95
CA THR A 16 -1.43 11.15 22.82
C THR A 16 -0.90 10.58 24.13
N LEU A 17 -1.07 11.28 25.26
CA LEU A 17 -0.66 10.76 26.57
C LEU A 17 -1.48 9.55 27.02
N THR A 18 -2.76 9.48 26.65
CA THR A 18 -3.61 8.33 26.95
C THR A 18 -3.16 7.12 26.14
N VAL A 19 -2.94 7.29 24.84
CA VAL A 19 -2.41 6.26 23.94
C VAL A 19 -1.07 5.75 24.43
N LEU A 20 -0.14 6.64 24.82
CA LEU A 20 1.16 6.25 25.38
C LEU A 20 1.01 5.38 26.63
N ARG A 21 0.15 5.76 27.58
CA ARG A 21 -0.08 4.94 28.78
C ARG A 21 -0.69 3.57 28.46
N GLN A 22 -1.61 3.51 27.51
CA GLN A 22 -2.20 2.25 27.06
C GLN A 22 -1.17 1.37 26.34
N ALA A 23 -0.30 1.97 25.51
CA ALA A 23 0.77 1.25 24.83
C ALA A 23 1.77 0.65 25.84
N ILE A 24 2.15 1.42 26.87
CA ILE A 24 3.00 0.93 27.98
C ILE A 24 2.34 -0.23 28.71
N ALA A 25 1.02 -0.21 28.91
CA ALA A 25 0.30 -1.30 29.56
C ALA A 25 0.21 -2.58 28.70
N LEU A 26 0.41 -2.48 27.39
CA LEU A 26 0.34 -3.58 26.42
C LEU A 26 1.73 -4.04 25.94
N GLU A 27 2.80 -3.36 26.33
CA GLU A 27 4.14 -3.67 25.83
C GLU A 27 4.64 -5.01 26.39
N ASP A 28 5.37 -5.75 25.55
CA ASP A 28 6.12 -6.90 26.05
C ASP A 28 7.51 -6.39 26.39
N PRO A 29 8.05 -6.67 27.59
CA PRO A 29 9.39 -6.24 27.92
C PRO A 29 10.41 -6.88 26.94
N PRO A 30 11.32 -6.11 26.34
CA PRO A 30 12.44 -6.63 25.57
C PRO A 30 13.33 -7.57 26.41
N PRO A 31 14.19 -8.39 25.76
CA PRO A 31 15.03 -9.39 26.45
C PRO A 31 15.95 -8.82 27.53
N ASP A 32 16.32 -7.55 27.43
CA ASP A 32 17.14 -6.83 28.42
C ASP A 32 16.34 -6.29 29.61
N GLY A 33 15.01 -6.50 29.63
CA GLY A 33 14.10 -6.06 30.68
C GLY A 33 13.80 -4.56 30.69
N GLY A 34 14.23 -3.82 29.65
CA GLY A 34 14.00 -2.38 29.52
C GLY A 34 12.57 -2.03 29.07
N PRO A 35 12.28 -0.75 28.81
CA PRO A 35 11.04 -0.34 28.14
C PRO A 35 11.11 -0.64 26.63
N ASP A 36 9.96 -0.93 25.99
CA ASP A 36 9.89 -0.98 24.53
C ASP A 36 9.92 0.44 23.93
N GLU A 37 11.13 0.95 23.68
CA GLU A 37 11.33 2.31 23.18
C GLU A 37 10.63 2.55 21.84
N VAL A 38 10.60 1.56 20.95
CA VAL A 38 10.01 1.70 19.61
C VAL A 38 8.50 1.90 19.73
N LEU A 39 7.83 1.06 20.53
CA LEU A 39 6.38 1.18 20.74
C LEU A 39 6.01 2.50 21.42
N ARG A 40 6.74 2.88 22.47
CA ARG A 40 6.47 4.11 23.23
C ARG A 40 6.65 5.36 22.38
N TRP A 41 7.74 5.45 21.61
CA TRP A 41 7.95 6.58 20.70
C TRP A 41 6.94 6.63 19.58
N ALA A 42 6.55 5.47 19.02
CA ALA A 42 5.49 5.41 18.02
C ALA A 42 4.16 5.93 18.58
N ALA A 43 3.78 5.50 19.79
CA ALA A 43 2.57 5.99 20.48
C ALA A 43 2.62 7.51 20.73
N LEU A 44 3.76 8.04 21.15
CA LEU A 44 3.95 9.48 21.38
C LEU A 44 3.84 10.30 20.08
N LEU A 45 4.24 9.71 18.93
CA LEU A 45 4.37 10.43 17.66
C LEU A 45 3.28 10.09 16.62
N HIS A 46 2.39 9.12 16.88
CA HIS A 46 1.45 8.60 15.87
C HIS A 46 0.65 9.72 15.17
N ASP A 47 0.22 10.71 15.95
CA ASP A 47 -0.61 11.83 15.51
C ASP A 47 0.16 13.13 15.23
N ILE A 48 1.49 13.12 15.20
CA ILE A 48 2.30 14.34 15.06
C ILE A 48 1.98 15.15 13.78
N GLY A 49 1.41 14.48 12.77
CA GLY A 49 0.97 15.10 11.52
C GLY A 49 -0.33 15.90 11.61
N LYS A 50 -1.23 15.61 12.57
CA LYS A 50 -2.59 16.19 12.64
C LYS A 50 -2.60 17.73 12.58
N PRO A 51 -1.76 18.46 13.35
CA PRO A 51 -1.78 19.92 13.29
C PRO A 51 -1.49 20.50 11.90
N ARG A 52 -0.65 19.83 11.10
CA ARG A 52 -0.26 20.29 9.76
C ARG A 52 -1.25 19.90 8.67
N THR A 53 -2.12 18.92 8.93
CA THR A 53 -3.12 18.44 7.96
C THR A 53 -4.54 18.88 8.29
N ARG A 54 -4.72 19.68 9.35
CA ARG A 54 -6.02 20.20 9.77
C ARG A 54 -6.65 21.04 8.65
N ARG A 55 -7.84 20.65 8.21
CA ARG A 55 -8.67 21.41 7.27
C ARG A 55 -10.06 21.63 7.85
N HIS A 56 -10.62 22.81 7.62
CA HIS A 56 -12.00 23.14 7.97
C HIS A 56 -12.90 22.85 6.77
N ALA A 57 -13.99 22.13 7.01
CA ALA A 57 -15.02 21.86 6.01
C ALA A 57 -16.15 22.90 6.10
N PRO A 58 -16.83 23.19 4.98
CA PRO A 58 -18.09 23.93 5.02
C PRO A 58 -19.08 23.25 5.99
N GLY A 59 -19.63 23.99 6.94
CA GLY A 59 -20.52 23.44 7.99
C GLY A 59 -19.84 23.15 9.34
N GLY A 60 -18.58 23.55 9.53
CA GLY A 60 -17.91 23.54 10.85
C GLY A 60 -17.13 22.28 11.18
N GLY A 61 -17.15 21.27 10.31
CA GLY A 61 -16.35 20.05 10.46
C GLY A 61 -14.85 20.32 10.33
N VAL A 62 -14.04 19.44 10.94
CA VAL A 62 -12.57 19.44 10.82
C VAL A 62 -12.11 18.08 10.34
N SER A 63 -11.16 18.04 9.40
CA SER A 63 -10.53 16.81 8.92
C SER A 63 -9.01 16.86 8.98
N PHE A 64 -8.39 15.68 8.98
CA PHE A 64 -6.94 15.47 9.11
C PHE A 64 -6.42 14.49 8.05
N HIS A 65 -6.91 14.59 6.82
CA HIS A 65 -6.55 13.65 5.76
C HIS A 65 -5.03 13.54 5.56
N HIS A 66 -4.55 12.31 5.41
CA HIS A 66 -3.15 11.99 5.17
C HIS A 66 -2.16 12.42 6.27
N HIS A 67 -2.62 12.53 7.53
CA HIS A 67 -1.75 12.89 8.65
C HIS A 67 -0.72 11.82 8.97
N GLU A 68 -0.95 10.56 8.61
CA GLU A 68 0.00 9.47 8.71
C GLU A 68 1.21 9.66 7.78
N VAL A 69 1.01 10.20 6.57
CA VAL A 69 2.09 10.50 5.61
C VAL A 69 2.93 11.67 6.11
N VAL A 70 2.26 12.78 6.50
CA VAL A 70 2.94 13.95 7.04
C VAL A 70 3.62 13.62 8.38
N GLY A 71 2.95 12.81 9.21
CA GLY A 71 3.44 12.31 10.48
C GLY A 71 4.72 11.50 10.33
N ARG A 72 4.74 10.53 9.41
CA ARG A 72 5.95 9.76 9.04
C ARG A 72 7.14 10.67 8.73
N ASP A 73 6.95 11.65 7.85
CA ASP A 73 8.03 12.55 7.41
C ASP A 73 8.48 13.53 8.50
N MET A 74 7.58 13.89 9.42
CA MET A 74 7.92 14.65 10.62
C MET A 74 8.71 13.78 11.61
N THR A 75 8.23 12.59 11.93
CA THR A 75 8.87 11.61 12.81
C THR A 75 10.30 11.32 12.38
N ARG A 76 10.52 10.98 11.10
CA ARG A 76 11.86 10.73 10.57
C ARG A 76 12.82 11.89 10.81
N ARG A 77 12.38 13.13 10.55
CA ARG A 77 13.20 14.34 10.76
C ARG A 77 13.49 14.59 12.24
N ARG A 78 12.52 14.36 13.13
CA ARG A 78 12.68 14.54 14.58
C ARG A 78 13.65 13.52 15.16
N LEU A 79 13.51 12.25 14.83
CA LEU A 79 14.38 11.19 15.32
C LEU A 79 15.82 11.33 14.80
N ALA A 80 16.00 11.76 13.55
CA ALA A 80 17.32 12.10 13.02
C ALA A 80 17.98 13.27 13.79
N ALA A 81 17.22 14.33 14.10
CA ALA A 81 17.73 15.46 14.88
C ALA A 81 18.09 15.05 16.32
N LEU A 82 17.36 14.10 16.90
CA LEU A 82 17.64 13.50 18.20
C LEU A 82 18.74 12.42 18.15
N ARG A 83 19.30 12.13 16.97
CA ARG A 83 20.37 11.14 16.75
C ARG A 83 20.02 9.71 17.17
N PHE A 84 18.77 9.31 16.95
CA PHE A 84 18.38 7.91 17.13
C PHE A 84 19.16 6.98 16.19
N PRO A 85 19.45 5.73 16.61
CA PRO A 85 19.90 4.68 15.70
C PRO A 85 18.95 4.56 14.51
N LYS A 86 19.52 4.31 13.32
CA LYS A 86 18.76 4.36 12.06
C LYS A 86 17.62 3.33 12.03
N ASP A 87 17.92 2.11 12.45
CA ASP A 87 16.98 0.99 12.54
C ASP A 87 15.82 1.27 13.51
N VAL A 88 16.11 1.84 14.68
CA VAL A 88 15.08 2.29 15.65
C VAL A 88 14.22 3.40 15.05
N ALA A 89 14.85 4.40 14.42
CA ALA A 89 14.14 5.51 13.79
C ALA A 89 13.23 5.05 12.64
N ASP A 90 13.69 4.10 11.83
CA ASP A 90 12.91 3.51 10.74
C ASP A 90 11.72 2.70 11.27
N ALA A 91 11.91 1.92 12.34
CA ALA A 91 10.83 1.17 12.98
C ALA A 91 9.73 2.08 13.54
N ILE A 92 10.10 3.14 14.28
CA ILE A 92 9.14 4.12 14.80
C ILE A 92 8.42 4.84 13.64
N THR A 93 9.17 5.24 12.62
CA THR A 93 8.63 5.93 11.43
C THR A 93 7.61 5.05 10.68
N LEU A 94 7.89 3.75 10.56
CA LEU A 94 6.99 2.78 9.95
C LEU A 94 5.69 2.63 10.75
N LEU A 95 5.78 2.49 12.07
CA LEU A 95 4.61 2.38 12.94
C LEU A 95 3.72 3.63 12.84
N VAL A 96 4.31 4.83 12.86
CA VAL A 96 3.57 6.09 12.67
C VAL A 96 2.92 6.15 11.29
N PHE A 97 3.56 5.62 10.24
CA PHE A 97 2.95 5.59 8.91
C PHE A 97 1.76 4.62 8.83
N LEU A 98 1.84 3.47 9.50
CA LEU A 98 0.85 2.39 9.40
C LEU A 98 -0.28 2.48 10.44
N HIS A 99 -0.22 3.40 11.42
CA HIS A 99 -1.14 3.38 12.58
C HIS A 99 -2.63 3.48 12.22
N LEU A 100 -2.99 4.14 11.12
CA LEU A 100 -4.38 4.20 10.67
C LEU A 100 -4.79 2.99 9.83
N ARG A 101 -3.85 2.17 9.37
CA ARG A 101 -4.11 1.26 8.26
C ARG A 101 -5.23 0.27 8.56
N PHE A 102 -5.34 -0.18 9.81
CA PHE A 102 -6.40 -1.07 10.30
C PHE A 102 -7.84 -0.53 10.09
N HIS A 103 -8.01 0.79 9.97
CA HIS A 103 -9.33 1.38 9.76
C HIS A 103 -9.99 0.79 8.50
N GLY A 104 -11.24 0.33 8.65
CA GLY A 104 -12.00 -0.32 7.59
C GLY A 104 -12.04 -1.85 7.64
N TYR A 105 -11.16 -2.51 8.41
CA TYR A 105 -11.20 -3.97 8.54
C TYR A 105 -12.56 -4.49 9.03
N GLY A 106 -13.11 -3.90 10.11
CA GLY A 106 -14.40 -4.29 10.68
C GLY A 106 -15.64 -4.04 9.82
N ARG A 107 -15.49 -3.36 8.67
CA ARG A 107 -16.58 -3.16 7.70
C ARG A 107 -16.59 -4.19 6.58
N GLY A 108 -15.71 -5.20 6.65
CA GLY A 108 -15.60 -6.25 5.64
C GLY A 108 -14.89 -5.82 4.35
N GLU A 109 -14.20 -4.68 4.37
CA GLU A 109 -13.54 -4.10 3.19
C GLU A 109 -12.26 -4.87 2.78
N TRP A 110 -11.75 -5.74 3.66
CA TRP A 110 -10.44 -6.37 3.50
C TRP A 110 -10.52 -7.77 2.87
N THR A 111 -9.87 -7.91 1.73
CA THR A 111 -9.57 -9.20 1.09
C THR A 111 -8.37 -9.89 1.76
N ASP A 112 -8.13 -11.18 1.48
CA ASP A 112 -6.94 -11.88 1.98
C ASP A 112 -5.66 -11.22 1.44
N ALA A 113 -5.69 -10.68 0.22
CA ALA A 113 -4.60 -9.87 -0.34
C ALA A 113 -4.30 -8.61 0.50
N ALA A 114 -5.34 -7.91 0.97
CA ALA A 114 -5.18 -6.75 1.84
C ALA A 114 -4.55 -7.13 3.19
N VAL A 115 -4.94 -8.29 3.75
CA VAL A 115 -4.32 -8.81 5.00
C VAL A 115 -2.86 -9.19 4.77
N ARG A 116 -2.52 -9.88 3.67
CA ARG A 116 -1.12 -10.20 3.34
C ARG A 116 -0.27 -8.94 3.19
N ARG A 117 -0.81 -7.91 2.53
CA ARG A 117 -0.15 -6.60 2.39
C ARG A 117 0.04 -5.90 3.73
N TYR A 118 -0.95 -5.99 4.64
CA TYR A 118 -0.82 -5.49 6.00
C TYR A 118 0.33 -6.12 6.78
N ILE A 119 0.41 -7.44 6.75
CA ILE A 119 1.47 -8.21 7.40
C ILE A 119 2.84 -7.87 6.78
N HIS A 120 2.92 -7.89 5.45
CA HIS A 120 4.16 -7.63 4.71
C HIS A 120 4.71 -6.24 4.97
N ASP A 121 3.88 -5.20 4.87
CA ASP A 121 4.31 -3.82 5.08
C ASP A 121 4.73 -3.55 6.55
N ALA A 122 4.08 -4.20 7.51
CA ALA A 122 4.45 -4.08 8.92
C ALA A 122 5.74 -4.85 9.25
N GLY A 123 5.95 -6.00 8.59
CA GLY A 123 7.14 -6.83 8.75
C GLY A 123 7.42 -7.16 10.23
N PRO A 124 8.67 -6.99 10.71
CA PRO A 124 9.01 -7.22 12.12
C PRO A 124 8.26 -6.35 13.13
N GLN A 125 7.61 -5.27 12.68
CA GLN A 125 6.87 -4.36 13.57
C GLN A 125 5.39 -4.73 13.72
N LEU A 126 4.91 -5.83 13.12
CA LEU A 126 3.50 -6.22 13.17
C LEU A 126 2.94 -6.30 14.60
N SER A 127 3.65 -6.95 15.51
CA SER A 127 3.23 -7.05 16.92
C SER A 127 3.13 -5.67 17.59
N ARG A 128 4.10 -4.77 17.36
CA ARG A 128 4.04 -3.39 17.88
C ARG A 128 2.92 -2.58 17.23
N LEU A 129 2.64 -2.81 15.95
CA LEU A 129 1.53 -2.16 15.25
C LEU A 129 0.19 -2.57 15.87
N HIS A 130 0.03 -3.85 16.25
CA HIS A 130 -1.18 -4.33 16.93
C HIS A 130 -1.40 -3.61 18.26
N LYS A 131 -0.35 -3.48 19.06
CA LYS A 131 -0.39 -2.77 20.33
C LYS A 131 -0.68 -1.29 20.15
N LEU A 132 -0.07 -0.67 19.14
CA LEU A 132 -0.30 0.74 18.81
C LEU A 132 -1.76 0.99 18.44
N VAL A 133 -2.34 0.19 17.54
CA VAL A 133 -3.74 0.35 17.13
C VAL A 133 -4.70 0.10 18.30
N ARG A 134 -4.46 -0.93 19.12
CA ARG A 134 -5.25 -1.18 20.33
C ARG A 134 -5.15 0.00 21.31
N SER A 135 -3.97 0.58 21.48
CA SER A 135 -3.74 1.73 22.35
C SER A 135 -4.37 3.03 21.85
N ASP A 136 -4.57 3.20 20.54
CA ASP A 136 -5.19 4.40 19.98
C ASP A 136 -6.71 4.46 20.24
N CYS A 137 -7.31 3.33 20.63
CA CYS A 137 -8.69 3.28 21.08
C CYS A 137 -8.86 3.92 22.47
N THR A 138 -9.11 5.24 22.47
CA THR A 138 -9.36 6.02 23.69
C THR A 138 -10.84 6.22 24.01
N THR A 139 -11.73 5.39 23.44
CA THR A 139 -13.17 5.50 23.70
C THR A 139 -13.50 5.08 25.13
N ARG A 140 -14.35 5.88 25.80
CA ARG A 140 -14.94 5.51 27.11
C ARG A 140 -16.19 4.64 26.96
N ASN A 141 -16.69 4.46 25.73
CA ASN A 141 -17.86 3.63 25.47
C ASN A 141 -17.44 2.15 25.43
N ARG A 142 -17.87 1.41 26.45
CA ARG A 142 -17.56 -0.02 26.63
C ARG A 142 -17.92 -0.86 25.41
N ARG A 143 -19.12 -0.69 24.84
CA ARG A 143 -19.56 -1.43 23.65
C ARG A 143 -18.67 -1.16 22.44
N LYS A 144 -18.33 0.11 22.18
CA LYS A 144 -17.42 0.47 21.08
C LYS A 144 -16.03 -0.16 21.26
N ALA A 145 -15.53 -0.19 22.50
CA ALA A 145 -14.26 -0.83 22.82
C ALA A 145 -14.30 -2.35 22.61
N GLU A 146 -15.38 -3.01 23.06
CA GLU A 146 -15.60 -4.46 22.87
C GLU A 146 -15.71 -4.82 21.38
N THR A 147 -16.45 -4.04 20.59
CA THR A 147 -16.54 -4.25 19.14
C THR A 147 -15.17 -4.12 18.47
N LEU A 148 -14.37 -3.11 18.84
CA LEU A 148 -13.03 -2.96 18.30
C LEU A 148 -12.13 -4.14 18.67
N ALA A 149 -12.17 -4.57 19.93
CA ALA A 149 -11.39 -5.72 20.40
C ALA A 149 -11.74 -6.98 19.59
N ALA A 150 -13.02 -7.33 19.47
CA ALA A 150 -13.47 -8.48 18.70
C ALA A 150 -13.08 -8.38 17.21
N THR A 151 -13.14 -7.17 16.64
CA THR A 151 -12.71 -6.92 15.26
C THR A 151 -11.20 -7.16 15.10
N TYR A 152 -10.41 -6.79 16.09
CA TYR A 152 -8.96 -6.99 16.09
C TYR A 152 -8.60 -8.47 16.28
N ASP A 153 -9.29 -9.17 17.19
CA ASP A 153 -9.07 -10.60 17.43
C ASP A 153 -9.38 -11.42 16.16
N ALA A 154 -10.46 -11.07 15.44
CA ALA A 154 -10.77 -11.66 14.14
C ALA A 154 -9.71 -11.36 13.06
N LEU A 155 -8.99 -10.23 13.14
CA LEU A 155 -7.83 -9.97 12.28
C LEU A 155 -6.65 -10.87 12.65
N GLU A 156 -6.35 -11.01 13.95
CA GLU A 156 -5.25 -11.85 14.40
C GLU A 156 -5.45 -13.33 14.04
N GLU A 157 -6.66 -13.86 14.19
CA GLU A 157 -7.03 -15.21 13.72
C GLU A 157 -6.81 -15.36 12.20
N ARG A 158 -7.21 -14.35 11.42
CA ARG A 158 -7.03 -14.35 9.97
C ARG A 158 -5.56 -14.25 9.58
N ILE A 159 -4.77 -13.46 10.29
CA ILE A 159 -3.31 -13.36 10.11
C ILE A 159 -2.66 -14.71 10.40
N ALA A 160 -3.02 -15.38 11.51
CA ALA A 160 -2.49 -16.69 11.88
C ALA A 160 -2.78 -17.72 10.79
N ARG A 161 -4.04 -17.85 10.37
CA ARG A 161 -4.46 -18.73 9.27
C ARG A 161 -3.67 -18.49 7.98
N LEU A 162 -3.49 -17.23 7.58
CA LEU A 162 -2.77 -16.90 6.35
C LEU A 162 -1.27 -17.16 6.46
N SER A 163 -0.69 -16.92 7.64
CA SER A 163 0.75 -17.13 7.89
C SER A 163 1.13 -18.60 7.94
N GLU A 164 0.19 -19.50 8.29
CA GLU A 164 0.39 -20.95 8.21
C GLU A 164 0.38 -21.46 6.76
N GLN A 165 -0.35 -20.79 5.86
CA GLN A 165 -0.49 -21.19 4.47
C GLN A 165 0.73 -20.81 3.62
N GLU A 166 1.42 -19.73 4.00
CA GLU A 166 2.51 -19.15 3.22
C GLU A 166 3.43 -18.34 4.15
N GLU A 167 4.73 -18.34 3.88
CA GLU A 167 5.66 -17.45 4.57
C GLU A 167 5.48 -16.00 4.07
N ILE A 168 4.47 -15.30 4.62
CA ILE A 168 4.04 -13.97 4.13
C ILE A 168 5.18 -12.95 4.13
N ALA A 169 6.06 -13.01 5.14
CA ALA A 169 7.24 -12.14 5.23
C ALA A 169 8.23 -12.33 4.05
N ALA A 170 8.25 -13.53 3.47
CA ALA A 170 9.07 -13.90 2.33
C ALA A 170 8.38 -13.67 0.98
N ILE A 171 7.13 -13.15 0.94
CA ILE A 171 6.45 -12.87 -0.33
C ILE A 171 7.27 -11.86 -1.13
N ARG A 172 7.58 -12.25 -2.36
CA ARG A 172 8.25 -11.46 -3.38
C ARG A 172 7.52 -11.65 -4.71
N PRO A 173 7.50 -10.64 -5.59
CA PRO A 173 7.05 -10.85 -6.95
C PRO A 173 7.94 -11.88 -7.65
N GLU A 174 7.38 -12.60 -8.62
CA GLU A 174 8.11 -13.59 -9.40
C GLU A 174 9.15 -12.96 -10.34
N LEU A 175 8.94 -11.70 -10.73
CA LEU A 175 9.88 -10.92 -11.52
C LEU A 175 10.74 -10.05 -10.60
N SER A 176 12.06 -10.19 -10.73
CA SER A 176 13.02 -9.33 -10.04
C SER A 176 13.07 -7.93 -10.66
N GLY A 177 13.78 -7.01 -9.99
CA GLY A 177 14.04 -5.68 -10.57
C GLY A 177 14.83 -5.78 -11.87
N ASP A 178 15.76 -6.72 -11.96
CA ASP A 178 16.59 -6.95 -13.14
C ASP A 178 15.78 -7.55 -14.29
N ASP A 179 14.85 -8.48 -13.99
CA ASP A 179 13.91 -9.01 -14.99
C ASP A 179 13.05 -7.88 -15.57
N ILE A 180 12.49 -7.01 -14.73
CA ILE A 180 11.66 -5.88 -15.17
C ILE A 180 12.46 -4.93 -16.07
N MET A 181 13.70 -4.62 -15.69
CA MET A 181 14.58 -3.76 -16.49
C MET A 181 14.90 -4.39 -17.85
N ALA A 182 15.19 -5.69 -17.88
CA ALA A 182 15.47 -6.41 -19.11
C ALA A 182 14.24 -6.48 -20.04
N LEU A 183 13.06 -6.81 -19.49
CA LEU A 183 11.82 -6.97 -20.25
C LEU A 183 11.28 -5.65 -20.80
N LEU A 184 11.38 -4.56 -20.04
CA LEU A 184 10.86 -3.25 -20.44
C LEU A 184 11.93 -2.31 -21.02
N GLY A 185 13.19 -2.74 -21.09
CA GLY A 185 14.30 -1.89 -21.54
C GLY A 185 14.54 -0.66 -20.65
N LEU A 186 14.26 -0.78 -19.35
CA LEU A 186 14.36 0.33 -18.39
C LEU A 186 15.72 0.36 -17.70
N THR A 187 16.18 1.56 -17.36
CA THR A 187 17.30 1.76 -16.43
C THR A 187 16.81 1.85 -14.98
N PRO A 188 17.67 1.61 -13.97
CA PRO A 188 17.29 1.78 -12.56
C PRO A 188 16.69 3.16 -12.29
N GLY A 189 15.51 3.21 -11.68
CA GLY A 189 14.82 4.46 -11.43
C GLY A 189 13.40 4.31 -10.91
N ARG A 190 12.66 5.43 -10.90
CA ARG A 190 11.31 5.51 -10.34
C ARG A 190 10.33 4.55 -11.02
N LEU A 191 10.37 4.43 -12.35
CA LEU A 191 9.49 3.54 -13.10
C LEU A 191 9.68 2.07 -12.71
N VAL A 192 10.93 1.63 -12.54
CA VAL A 192 11.24 0.26 -12.05
C VAL A 192 10.64 0.04 -10.66
N GLY A 193 10.76 1.02 -9.76
CA GLY A 193 10.14 0.95 -8.43
C GLY A 193 8.60 0.84 -8.49
N GLN A 194 7.96 1.58 -9.39
CA GLN A 194 6.51 1.50 -9.60
C GLN A 194 6.08 0.15 -10.17
N ALA A 195 6.81 -0.38 -11.15
CA ALA A 195 6.56 -1.71 -11.70
C ALA A 195 6.74 -2.80 -10.63
N ARG A 196 7.79 -2.73 -9.80
CA ARG A 196 8.01 -3.68 -8.69
C ARG A 196 6.87 -3.63 -7.67
N ALA A 197 6.39 -2.44 -7.34
CA ALA A 197 5.25 -2.27 -6.43
C ALA A 197 3.98 -2.89 -7.03
N HIS A 198 3.71 -2.64 -8.31
CA HIS A 198 2.60 -3.26 -9.03
C HIS A 198 2.67 -4.79 -9.05
N MET A 199 3.85 -5.35 -9.37
CA MET A 199 4.03 -6.80 -9.40
C MET A 199 3.91 -7.44 -8.01
N LEU A 200 4.25 -6.72 -6.94
CA LEU A 200 4.02 -7.17 -5.57
C LEU A 200 2.53 -7.18 -5.23
N ASP A 201 1.81 -6.13 -5.63
CA ASP A 201 0.37 -6.04 -5.44
C ASP A 201 -0.36 -7.17 -6.16
N PHE A 202 -0.01 -7.42 -7.43
CA PHE A 202 -0.51 -8.54 -8.20
C PHE A 202 -0.20 -9.89 -7.53
N ARG A 203 1.00 -10.05 -6.96
CA ARG A 203 1.38 -11.27 -6.23
C ARG A 203 0.52 -11.54 -4.99
N PHE A 204 0.03 -10.50 -4.31
CA PHE A 204 -0.88 -10.67 -3.18
C PHE A 204 -2.28 -11.09 -3.61
N GLU A 205 -2.73 -10.62 -4.77
CA GLU A 205 -4.07 -10.87 -5.32
C GLU A 205 -4.16 -12.24 -6.01
N ALA A 206 -3.23 -12.53 -6.92
CA ALA A 206 -3.28 -13.71 -7.78
C ALA A 206 -2.56 -14.93 -7.19
N GLY A 207 -1.73 -14.75 -6.15
CA GLY A 207 -0.86 -15.82 -5.66
C GLY A 207 0.31 -16.10 -6.62
N LEU A 208 0.86 -17.32 -6.57
CA LEU A 208 1.85 -17.77 -7.56
C LEU A 208 1.14 -18.10 -8.87
N VAL A 209 1.57 -17.44 -9.95
CA VAL A 209 0.97 -17.58 -11.28
C VAL A 209 1.97 -18.09 -12.33
N GLY A 210 3.25 -18.13 -12.00
CA GLY A 210 4.31 -18.52 -12.93
C GLY A 210 4.80 -17.35 -13.79
N ARG A 211 6.05 -17.46 -14.24
CA ARG A 211 6.77 -16.37 -14.92
C ARG A 211 6.02 -15.81 -16.14
N GLU A 212 5.43 -16.67 -16.96
CA GLU A 212 4.69 -16.26 -18.17
C GLU A 212 3.50 -15.33 -17.83
N ALA A 213 2.70 -15.71 -16.82
CA ALA A 213 1.57 -14.90 -16.37
C ALA A 213 2.03 -13.59 -15.71
N ALA A 214 3.16 -13.63 -14.98
CA ALA A 214 3.76 -12.44 -14.39
C ALA A 214 4.30 -11.46 -15.45
N GLU A 215 4.91 -11.97 -16.53
CA GLU A 215 5.35 -11.16 -17.67
C GLU A 215 4.16 -10.54 -18.40
N ALA A 216 3.10 -11.32 -18.65
CA ALA A 216 1.87 -10.81 -19.26
C ALA A 216 1.26 -9.66 -18.45
N GLU A 217 1.23 -9.77 -17.12
CA GLU A 217 0.77 -8.68 -16.25
C GLU A 217 1.69 -7.47 -16.28
N LEU A 218 3.02 -7.67 -16.27
CA LEU A 218 3.98 -6.58 -16.38
C LEU A 218 3.77 -5.77 -17.67
N PHE A 219 3.56 -6.44 -18.80
CA PHE A 219 3.27 -5.76 -20.08
C PHE A 219 1.92 -5.08 -20.08
N ARG A 220 0.87 -5.68 -19.49
CA ARG A 220 -0.43 -5.01 -19.31
C ARG A 220 -0.28 -3.71 -18.51
N TRP A 221 0.44 -3.76 -17.40
CA TRP A 221 0.73 -2.59 -16.58
C TRP A 221 1.53 -1.53 -17.35
N ALA A 222 2.57 -1.94 -18.08
CA ALA A 222 3.40 -1.03 -18.86
C ALA A 222 2.58 -0.28 -19.91
N ARG A 223 1.72 -0.98 -20.67
CA ARG A 223 0.77 -0.36 -21.62
C ARG A 223 -0.16 0.65 -20.94
N ALA A 224 -0.77 0.26 -19.81
CA ALA A 224 -1.67 1.12 -19.06
C ALA A 224 -0.99 2.40 -18.52
N ASN A 225 0.32 2.35 -18.31
CA ASN A 225 1.12 3.46 -17.79
C ASN A 225 1.95 4.17 -18.88
N ASN A 226 1.73 3.86 -20.16
CA ASN A 226 2.48 4.39 -21.31
C ASN A 226 4.01 4.20 -21.16
N VAL A 227 4.42 3.10 -20.55
CA VAL A 227 5.83 2.69 -20.48
C VAL A 227 6.18 1.98 -21.78
N PRO A 228 7.23 2.41 -22.51
CA PRO A 228 7.63 1.76 -23.75
C PRO A 228 7.98 0.28 -23.53
N ILE A 229 7.53 -0.58 -24.44
CA ILE A 229 7.86 -2.00 -24.45
C ILE A 229 8.75 -2.26 -25.66
N PRO A 230 9.97 -2.82 -25.49
CA PRO A 230 10.86 -3.14 -26.59
C PRO A 230 10.17 -4.02 -27.66
N GLY A 231 10.18 -3.57 -28.91
CA GLY A 231 9.60 -4.31 -30.03
C GLY A 231 8.10 -4.06 -30.27
N GLU A 232 7.42 -3.28 -29.43
CA GLU A 232 6.02 -2.90 -29.62
C GLU A 232 5.95 -1.46 -30.21
N ILE A 233 5.29 -1.28 -31.35
CA ILE A 233 5.11 0.04 -31.97
C ILE A 233 3.97 0.76 -31.21
N PRO A 234 4.18 1.99 -30.70
CA PRO A 234 3.12 2.72 -30.00
C PRO A 234 1.92 2.96 -30.92
N GLY A 235 0.77 2.34 -30.61
CA GLY A 235 -0.50 2.55 -31.31
C GLY A 235 -1.05 1.36 -32.10
N GLU A 236 -0.32 0.25 -32.20
CA GLU A 236 -0.85 -0.99 -32.79
C GLU A 236 -1.60 -1.80 -31.71
N ILE A 237 -2.93 -1.81 -31.80
CA ILE A 237 -3.74 -2.76 -31.03
C ILE A 237 -3.52 -4.15 -31.66
N PRO A 238 -3.05 -5.17 -30.94
CA PRO A 238 -2.90 -6.50 -31.52
C PRO A 238 -4.30 -7.09 -31.79
N GLY A 239 -4.73 -7.11 -33.06
CA GLY A 239 -6.03 -7.72 -33.41
C GLY A 239 -6.68 -7.42 -34.75
N GLU A 240 -6.19 -6.49 -35.59
CA GLU A 240 -6.76 -6.24 -36.93
C GLU A 240 -5.75 -6.51 -38.05
N HIS A 241 -5.36 -7.77 -38.22
CA HIS A 241 -4.90 -8.25 -39.52
C HIS A 241 -6.01 -9.10 -40.14
N LEU A 242 -6.98 -8.42 -40.77
CA LEU A 242 -7.86 -9.04 -41.76
C LEU A 242 -7.17 -8.95 -43.12
N ASP A 243 -6.36 -9.97 -43.36
CA ASP A 243 -6.13 -10.70 -44.61
C ASP A 243 -6.68 -10.04 -45.89
N SER A 244 -5.82 -9.33 -46.64
CA SER A 244 -6.10 -8.92 -48.03
C SER A 244 -5.51 -9.95 -49.01
N GLY A 245 -6.04 -11.17 -48.97
CA GLY A 245 -5.77 -12.21 -49.97
C GLY A 245 -6.84 -12.23 -51.05
N LEU A 246 -6.57 -11.65 -52.21
CA LEU A 246 -7.28 -11.97 -53.46
C LEU A 246 -6.25 -12.17 -54.59
N PRO A 247 -6.33 -13.26 -55.38
CA PRO A 247 -5.42 -13.49 -56.48
C PRO A 247 -5.86 -12.69 -57.71
N ALA A 248 -4.89 -12.13 -58.44
CA ALA A 248 -5.13 -11.46 -59.71
C ALA A 248 -5.39 -12.51 -60.81
N ASP A 249 -6.63 -12.60 -61.28
CA ASP A 249 -6.98 -13.33 -62.48
C ASP A 249 -6.84 -12.40 -63.70
N SER A 250 -5.95 -12.79 -64.61
CA SER A 250 -5.77 -12.16 -65.91
C SER A 250 -6.77 -12.76 -66.88
N THR A 251 -7.65 -11.96 -67.48
CA THR A 251 -8.05 -11.98 -68.89
C THR A 251 -9.18 -10.97 -69.10
N VAL A 252 -9.01 -10.01 -70.01
CA VAL A 252 -9.85 -9.82 -71.21
C VAL A 252 -9.34 -8.57 -71.94
N ARG A 253 -9.06 -8.79 -73.22
CA ARG A 253 -8.66 -7.80 -74.20
C ARG A 253 -9.85 -6.91 -74.59
N SER A 254 -9.49 -5.69 -74.97
CA SER A 254 -9.80 -5.08 -76.28
C SER A 254 -10.73 -3.86 -76.29
N ARG A 255 -10.20 -2.83 -76.98
CA ARG A 255 -10.85 -1.78 -77.78
C ARG A 255 -11.51 -0.65 -76.98
N ILE A 256 -10.97 0.56 -77.12
CA ILE A 256 -11.38 1.54 -78.14
C ILE A 256 -10.32 2.67 -78.19
N SER A 257 -9.95 3.03 -79.41
CA SER A 257 -9.02 4.13 -79.77
C SER A 257 -9.77 5.48 -79.89
N PRO A 258 -9.06 6.61 -80.06
CA PRO A 258 -9.38 7.90 -79.45
C PRO A 258 -9.90 8.98 -80.42
N GLY A 259 -10.16 10.16 -79.86
CA GLY A 259 -10.33 11.45 -80.54
C GLY A 259 -11.45 12.23 -79.86
N GLY A 260 -11.28 13.46 -79.38
CA GLY A 260 -10.32 14.53 -79.60
C GLY A 260 -11.08 15.83 -79.31
N GLY A 261 -10.46 16.79 -78.63
CA GLY A 261 -11.08 18.07 -78.24
C GLY A 261 -10.65 18.52 -76.86
#